data_AF-A0A485K3T2-F1
#
_entry.id   AF-A0A485K3T2-F1
#
_cell.length_a   1.000
_cell.length_b   1.000
_cell.length_c   1.000
_cell.angle_alpha   90.00
_cell.angle_beta   90.00
_cell.angle_gamma   90.00
#
_symmetry.space_group_name_H-M   'P 1'
#
loop_
_entity.id
_entity.type
_entity.pdbx_description
1 polymer ?
#
loop_
_entity_poly.entity_id
_entity_poly.type
_entity_poly.pdbx_seq_one_letter_code
_entity_poly.pdbx_strand_id
1 'polypeptide(L)'
;MLAVTTAQRHMPHQVETICGFAYIFGSLGLSIYYLFTNFNASGAHSYLVDMTNVQLTTMSDSATLDLFAPSMALQKDYSHFYNPIPVSSAYARSILYTKRTDFAVILQALRYPTNQLLNQFTQYCWLDFNRTWETAHTDARQARCDARYTANVAVYWEAYLRNVKWDLFQSAYGGPSGSFTVTIANAILKNGTGQAFLDHVSACNGNVPVADELAYWTSNGLTYFQTQYQNFYDVGIVDTVEVVTALGQAQELTLKRAKTFSRDSGWTTINMNWGVGNDLYLSQAFGYSIIRSNPTNVRYLALCTDPVMIANGNCAPTYDQIYGYTHRMPLVNITHATLGQYNSIDMFVQSVPRHLVKFVTTVRSLVVSQTLLVESFYQAMTNIQTPTLLDPAPVAWTSNPNLLFMGGDPTCPSRTPRLFVQ
;
A
#
# COMPACT_ATOMS: atom_id res chain seq x y z
N MET A 1 -41.03 -55.65 -56.74
CA MET A 1 -39.60 -55.27 -56.82
C MET A 1 -39.49 -54.00 -57.65
N LEU A 2 -39.26 -52.86 -57.00
CA LEU A 2 -38.94 -51.59 -57.65
C LEU A 2 -37.76 -51.01 -56.85
N ALA A 3 -36.58 -51.07 -57.46
CA ALA A 3 -35.34 -50.59 -56.88
C ALA A 3 -35.27 -49.07 -57.04
N VAL A 4 -35.09 -48.36 -55.92
CA VAL A 4 -34.78 -46.93 -55.90
C VAL A 4 -33.26 -46.80 -55.97
N THR A 5 -32.75 -46.31 -57.10
CA THR A 5 -31.34 -45.93 -57.27
C THR A 5 -31.17 -44.46 -56.86
N THR A 6 -30.60 -44.23 -55.67
CA THR A 6 -30.11 -42.92 -55.24
C THR A 6 -28.84 -42.56 -56.01
N ALA A 7 -28.94 -41.56 -56.89
CA ALA A 7 -27.78 -40.94 -57.53
C ALA A 7 -27.04 -40.04 -56.51
N GLN A 8 -25.95 -40.55 -55.93
CA GLN A 8 -24.98 -39.70 -55.22
C GLN A 8 -24.27 -38.81 -56.25
N ARG A 9 -24.60 -37.51 -56.26
CA ARG A 9 -23.77 -36.50 -56.93
C ARG A 9 -22.46 -36.38 -56.13
N HIS A 10 -21.40 -37.03 -56.60
CA HIS A 10 -20.05 -36.75 -56.13
C HIS A 10 -19.67 -35.33 -56.55
N MET A 11 -19.51 -34.43 -55.58
CA MET A 11 -18.74 -33.21 -55.81
C MET A 11 -17.32 -33.63 -56.23
N PRO A 12 -16.73 -32.99 -57.24
CA PRO A 12 -15.35 -33.28 -57.62
C PRO A 12 -14.45 -33.04 -56.41
N HIS A 13 -13.57 -33.98 -56.10
CA HIS A 13 -12.64 -33.91 -54.95
C HIS A 13 -11.83 -32.59 -54.93
N GLN A 14 -11.61 -31.99 -56.11
CA GLN A 14 -10.98 -30.67 -56.27
C GLN A 14 -11.82 -29.53 -55.70
N VAL A 15 -13.15 -29.58 -55.83
CA VAL A 15 -14.06 -28.55 -55.31
C VAL A 15 -14.08 -28.60 -53.79
N GLU A 16 -14.07 -29.78 -53.18
CA GLU A 16 -14.01 -29.94 -51.72
C GLU A 16 -12.68 -29.42 -51.16
N THR A 17 -11.56 -29.73 -51.82
CA THR A 17 -10.24 -29.20 -51.46
C THR A 17 -10.16 -27.67 -51.60
N ILE A 18 -10.71 -27.10 -52.68
CA ILE A 18 -10.76 -25.64 -52.89
C ILE A 18 -11.64 -24.97 -51.83
N CYS A 19 -12.81 -25.53 -51.50
CA CYS A 19 -13.67 -25.03 -50.43
C CYS A 19 -12.99 -25.12 -49.06
N GLY A 20 -12.25 -26.21 -48.80
CA GLY A 20 -11.45 -26.37 -47.58
C GLY A 20 -10.36 -25.31 -47.45
N PHE A 21 -9.59 -25.07 -48.52
CA PHE A 21 -8.58 -23.99 -48.53
C PHE A 21 -9.23 -22.61 -48.42
N ALA A 22 -10.34 -22.35 -49.10
CA ALA A 22 -11.06 -21.08 -49.00
C ALA A 22 -11.60 -20.84 -47.59
N TYR A 23 -12.08 -21.88 -46.89
CA TYR A 23 -12.49 -21.80 -45.50
C TYR A 23 -11.31 -21.51 -44.57
N ILE A 24 -10.17 -22.20 -44.74
CA ILE A 24 -8.98 -21.99 -43.92
C ILE A 24 -8.42 -20.57 -44.16
N PHE A 25 -8.17 -20.17 -45.41
CA PHE A 25 -7.64 -18.84 -45.71
C PHE A 25 -8.64 -17.72 -45.38
N GLY A 26 -9.93 -17.95 -45.58
CA GLY A 26 -10.99 -17.01 -45.23
C GLY A 26 -11.12 -16.83 -43.72
N SER A 27 -11.13 -17.93 -42.95
CA SER A 27 -11.17 -17.87 -41.48
C SER A 27 -9.89 -17.29 -40.89
N LEU A 28 -8.72 -17.60 -41.45
CA LEU A 28 -7.44 -17.01 -41.06
C LEU A 28 -7.40 -15.51 -41.38
N GLY A 29 -7.85 -15.12 -42.58
CA GLY A 29 -7.93 -13.74 -43.03
C GLY A 29 -8.90 -12.91 -42.21
N LEU A 30 -10.09 -13.44 -41.89
CA LEU A 30 -11.06 -12.82 -41.00
C LEU A 30 -10.54 -12.73 -39.57
N SER A 31 -9.83 -13.76 -39.07
CA SER A 31 -9.21 -13.73 -37.75
C SER A 31 -8.13 -12.66 -37.68
N ILE A 32 -7.23 -12.58 -38.65
CA ILE A 32 -6.20 -11.53 -38.74
C ILE A 32 -6.86 -10.15 -38.86
N TYR A 33 -7.87 -10.00 -39.72
CA TYR A 33 -8.59 -8.74 -39.85
C TYR A 33 -9.24 -8.31 -38.53
N TYR A 34 -9.98 -9.20 -37.86
CA TYR A 34 -10.68 -8.87 -36.62
C TYR A 34 -9.71 -8.59 -35.45
N LEU A 35 -8.65 -9.38 -35.34
CA LEU A 35 -7.67 -9.28 -34.26
C LEU A 35 -6.73 -8.08 -34.44
N PHE A 36 -6.37 -7.70 -35.67
CA PHE A 36 -5.42 -6.61 -35.91
C PHE A 36 -6.06 -5.27 -36.30
N THR A 37 -7.26 -5.22 -36.89
CA THR A 37 -7.87 -3.93 -37.29
C THR A 37 -8.69 -3.28 -36.19
N ASN A 38 -9.30 -4.07 -35.30
CA ASN A 38 -10.20 -3.56 -34.26
C ASN A 38 -9.62 -3.64 -32.83
N PHE A 39 -8.57 -4.45 -32.59
CA PHE A 39 -7.82 -4.43 -31.33
C PHE A 39 -6.74 -3.35 -31.36
N ASN A 40 -7.16 -2.08 -31.40
CA ASN A 40 -6.25 -0.95 -31.38
C ASN A 40 -6.13 -0.35 -29.96
N ALA A 41 -5.02 0.35 -29.72
CA ALA A 41 -4.74 1.00 -28.44
C ALA A 41 -5.82 2.02 -28.03
N SER A 42 -6.48 2.65 -29.00
CA SER A 42 -7.55 3.62 -28.78
C SER A 42 -8.88 3.01 -28.33
N GLY A 43 -9.17 1.75 -28.66
CA GLY A 43 -10.48 1.14 -28.50
C GLY A 43 -10.48 -0.05 -27.55
N ALA A 44 -10.56 -1.27 -28.11
CA ALA A 44 -10.73 -2.51 -27.36
C ALA A 44 -9.61 -2.78 -26.34
N HIS A 45 -8.37 -2.38 -26.65
CA HIS A 45 -7.26 -2.48 -25.69
C HIS A 45 -7.49 -1.56 -24.48
N SER A 46 -7.80 -0.28 -24.70
CA SER A 46 -8.11 0.66 -23.61
C SER A 46 -9.30 0.20 -22.76
N TYR A 47 -10.34 -0.37 -23.39
CA TYR A 47 -11.47 -0.97 -22.68
C TYR A 47 -11.04 -2.13 -21.79
N LEU A 48 -10.27 -3.09 -22.33
CA LEU A 48 -9.79 -4.24 -21.56
C LEU A 48 -8.97 -3.78 -20.35
N VAL A 49 -8.12 -2.77 -20.52
CA VAL A 49 -7.30 -2.21 -19.44
C VAL A 49 -8.16 -1.56 -18.37
N ASP A 50 -9.09 -0.67 -18.74
CA ASP A 50 -9.96 0.02 -17.78
C ASP A 50 -10.85 -0.97 -17.03
N MET A 51 -11.43 -1.93 -17.75
CA MET A 51 -12.32 -2.94 -17.17
C MET A 51 -11.54 -3.81 -16.18
N THR A 52 -10.36 -4.31 -16.57
CA THR A 52 -9.49 -5.08 -15.68
C THR A 52 -9.07 -4.26 -14.47
N ASN A 53 -8.73 -2.98 -14.66
CA ASN A 53 -8.37 -2.08 -13.56
C ASN A 53 -9.51 -1.88 -12.56
N VAL A 54 -10.75 -1.75 -13.02
CA VAL A 54 -11.94 -1.70 -12.14
C VAL A 54 -12.03 -2.99 -11.34
N GLN A 55 -11.91 -4.13 -12.01
CA GLN A 55 -12.07 -5.43 -11.38
C GLN A 55 -10.99 -5.75 -10.36
N LEU A 56 -9.73 -5.40 -10.62
CA LEU A 56 -8.61 -5.57 -9.69
C LEU A 56 -8.82 -4.85 -8.34
N THR A 57 -9.65 -3.81 -8.28
CA THR A 57 -9.95 -3.11 -7.02
C THR A 57 -10.98 -3.83 -6.15
N THR A 58 -11.77 -4.74 -6.73
CA THR A 58 -12.94 -5.34 -6.07
C THR A 58 -12.95 -6.86 -6.03
N MET A 59 -12.21 -7.51 -6.94
CA MET A 59 -12.18 -8.97 -7.05
C MET A 59 -11.24 -9.60 -6.03
N SER A 60 -11.59 -10.83 -5.64
CA SER A 60 -10.68 -11.73 -4.95
C SER A 60 -9.65 -12.30 -5.91
N ASP A 61 -8.48 -12.69 -5.39
CA ASP A 61 -7.31 -13.11 -6.16
C ASP A 61 -7.53 -14.31 -7.11
N SER A 62 -8.67 -15.02 -7.02
CA SER A 62 -8.98 -16.23 -7.79
C SER A 62 -10.34 -16.25 -8.51
N ALA A 63 -10.86 -15.08 -8.91
CA ALA A 63 -12.17 -15.01 -9.55
C ALA A 63 -12.12 -15.02 -11.09
N THR A 64 -13.06 -15.73 -11.71
CA THR A 64 -13.27 -15.76 -13.17
C THR A 64 -14.19 -14.63 -13.60
N LEU A 65 -13.93 -14.07 -14.78
CA LEU A 65 -14.69 -12.95 -15.33
C LEU A 65 -15.20 -13.28 -16.73
N ASP A 66 -16.49 -13.02 -16.95
CA ASP A 66 -17.06 -13.00 -18.29
C ASP A 66 -16.98 -11.58 -18.86
N LEU A 67 -16.11 -11.39 -19.86
CA LEU A 67 -15.90 -10.12 -20.54
C LEU A 67 -17.14 -9.61 -21.27
N PHE A 68 -18.08 -10.49 -21.61
CA PHE A 68 -19.28 -10.18 -22.37
C PHE A 68 -20.53 -9.99 -21.50
N ALA A 69 -20.40 -10.16 -20.18
CA ALA A 69 -21.51 -9.91 -19.27
C ALA A 69 -21.93 -8.43 -19.31
N PRO A 70 -23.24 -8.09 -19.39
CA PRO A 70 -23.70 -6.70 -19.42
C PRO A 70 -23.18 -5.85 -18.25
N SER A 71 -22.96 -6.47 -17.09
CA SER A 71 -22.40 -5.81 -15.91
C SER A 71 -20.97 -5.32 -16.07
N MET A 72 -20.23 -5.76 -17.11
CA MET A 72 -18.85 -5.36 -17.38
C MET A 72 -18.74 -4.09 -18.20
N ALA A 73 -19.84 -3.58 -18.75
CA ALA A 73 -19.81 -2.38 -19.55
C ALA A 73 -19.33 -1.16 -18.75
N LEU A 74 -18.59 -0.31 -19.44
CA LEU A 74 -18.05 0.93 -18.88
C LEU A 74 -18.72 2.12 -19.55
N GLN A 75 -19.12 3.10 -18.75
CA GLN A 75 -19.63 4.38 -19.23
C GLN A 75 -18.46 5.28 -19.66
N LYS A 76 -17.79 4.89 -20.75
CA LYS A 76 -16.70 5.64 -21.37
C LYS A 76 -16.75 5.41 -22.88
N ASP A 77 -16.52 6.47 -23.64
CA ASP A 77 -16.47 6.40 -25.10
C ASP A 77 -15.07 5.99 -25.56
N TYR A 78 -14.96 4.81 -26.16
CA TYR A 78 -13.72 4.26 -26.70
C TYR A 78 -13.54 4.48 -28.20
N SER A 79 -14.39 5.29 -28.82
CA SER A 79 -14.28 5.65 -30.25
C SER A 79 -13.19 6.70 -30.52
N HIS A 80 -12.74 7.42 -29.50
CA HIS A 80 -11.71 8.46 -29.61
C HIS A 80 -10.29 7.92 -29.51
N PHE A 81 -9.34 8.59 -30.18
CA PHE A 81 -7.92 8.19 -30.15
C PHE A 81 -7.24 8.45 -28.80
N TYR A 82 -7.77 9.37 -27.99
CA TYR A 82 -7.23 9.75 -26.69
C TYR A 82 -8.11 9.20 -25.57
N ASN A 83 -7.65 8.10 -24.95
CA ASN A 83 -8.34 7.43 -23.85
C ASN A 83 -7.42 7.29 -22.64
N PRO A 84 -7.38 8.29 -21.74
CA PRO A 84 -6.55 8.19 -20.54
C PRO A 84 -7.07 7.08 -19.63
N ILE A 85 -6.15 6.27 -19.11
CA ILE A 85 -6.43 5.19 -18.15
C ILE A 85 -6.37 5.81 -16.75
N PRO A 86 -7.49 5.97 -16.04
CA PRO A 86 -7.48 6.52 -14.69
C PRO A 86 -6.85 5.51 -13.73
N VAL A 87 -5.72 5.90 -13.12
CA VAL A 87 -5.08 5.11 -12.06
C VAL A 87 -5.39 5.76 -10.72
N SER A 88 -6.09 5.05 -9.85
CA SER A 88 -6.33 5.53 -8.49
C SER A 88 -5.02 5.64 -7.73
N SER A 89 -4.74 6.83 -7.20
CA SER A 89 -3.57 7.09 -6.35
C SER A 89 -3.60 6.31 -5.02
N ALA A 90 -4.76 5.81 -4.61
CA ALA A 90 -4.93 4.99 -3.42
C ALA A 90 -4.71 3.49 -3.68
N TYR A 91 -4.77 3.04 -4.94
CA TYR A 91 -4.74 1.61 -5.27
C TYR A 91 -3.41 0.95 -4.91
N ALA A 92 -2.27 1.52 -5.32
CA ALA A 92 -0.96 0.96 -5.00
C ALA A 92 -0.75 0.86 -3.47
N ARG A 93 -1.18 1.90 -2.75
CA ARG A 93 -1.14 1.94 -1.28
C ARG A 93 -2.06 0.89 -0.65
N SER A 94 -3.28 0.71 -1.17
CA SER A 94 -4.19 -0.30 -0.62
C SER A 94 -3.58 -1.69 -0.76
N ILE A 95 -2.99 -2.05 -1.90
CA ILE A 95 -2.30 -3.33 -2.09
C ILE A 95 -1.17 -3.49 -1.07
N LEU A 96 -0.25 -2.51 -0.98
CA LEU A 96 0.91 -2.58 -0.08
C LEU A 96 0.52 -2.74 1.41
N TYR A 97 -0.48 -2.01 1.88
CA TYR A 97 -0.79 -1.95 3.32
C TYR A 97 -1.88 -2.93 3.79
N THR A 98 -2.64 -3.54 2.86
CA THR A 98 -3.76 -4.44 3.20
C THR A 98 -3.44 -5.92 2.99
N LYS A 99 -2.45 -6.26 2.16
CA LYS A 99 -1.98 -7.64 1.95
C LYS A 99 -1.01 -8.05 3.07
N ARG A 100 -1.55 -8.34 4.25
CA ARG A 100 -0.79 -8.51 5.50
C ARG A 100 -0.32 -9.94 5.79
N THR A 101 -0.79 -10.93 5.05
CA THR A 101 -0.54 -12.37 5.32
C THR A 101 0.14 -13.09 4.16
N ASP A 102 0.48 -12.37 3.09
CA ASP A 102 1.24 -12.93 1.97
C ASP A 102 2.73 -12.94 2.32
N PHE A 103 3.10 -13.86 3.22
CA PHE A 103 4.45 -13.91 3.76
C PHE A 103 5.51 -14.22 2.71
N ALA A 104 5.17 -14.94 1.65
CA ALA A 104 6.11 -15.23 0.57
C ALA A 104 6.53 -13.94 -0.14
N VAL A 105 5.56 -13.10 -0.52
CA VAL A 105 5.82 -11.80 -1.14
C VAL A 105 6.52 -10.85 -0.16
N ILE A 106 6.07 -10.80 1.10
CA ILE A 106 6.66 -9.95 2.13
C ILE A 106 8.13 -10.30 2.41
N LEU A 107 8.45 -11.58 2.57
CA LEU A 107 9.82 -12.04 2.83
C LEU A 107 10.75 -11.73 1.65
N GLN A 108 10.26 -11.90 0.42
CA GLN A 108 11.01 -11.50 -0.77
C GLN A 108 11.26 -9.98 -0.79
N ALA A 109 10.25 -9.17 -0.44
CA ALA A 109 10.39 -7.72 -0.37
C ALA A 109 11.38 -7.27 0.71
N LEU A 110 11.41 -7.93 1.88
CA LEU A 110 12.37 -7.66 2.94
C LEU A 110 13.81 -8.00 2.55
N ARG A 111 14.01 -9.02 1.70
CA ARG A 111 15.31 -9.47 1.21
C ARG A 111 15.81 -8.69 0.00
N TYR A 112 14.94 -7.94 -0.66
CA TYR A 112 15.33 -7.19 -1.85
C TYR A 112 16.39 -6.15 -1.46
N PRO A 113 17.57 -6.15 -2.11
CA PRO A 113 18.73 -5.43 -1.64
C PRO A 113 18.54 -3.94 -1.83
N THR A 114 18.04 -3.28 -0.80
CA THR A 114 18.35 -1.89 -0.55
C THR A 114 18.71 -1.78 0.92
N ASN A 115 19.87 -1.20 1.21
CA ASN A 115 20.36 -0.80 2.53
C ASN A 115 19.48 0.32 3.13
N GLN A 116 18.17 0.12 3.14
CA GLN A 116 17.16 1.14 3.40
C GLN A 116 16.31 0.74 4.62
N LEU A 117 16.96 0.25 5.68
CA LEU A 117 16.30 0.05 6.98
C LEU A 117 15.50 1.30 7.37
N LEU A 118 16.07 2.48 7.06
CA LEU A 118 15.49 3.79 7.31
C LEU A 118 14.18 4.06 6.55
N ASN A 119 13.86 3.28 5.51
CA ASN A 119 12.64 3.46 4.71
C ASN A 119 11.50 2.54 5.14
N GLN A 120 11.71 1.70 6.15
CA GLN A 120 10.61 0.94 6.75
C GLN A 120 9.85 1.84 7.70
N PHE A 121 8.70 2.34 7.25
CA PHE A 121 7.81 3.15 8.08
C PHE A 121 7.01 2.26 9.00
N THR A 122 7.62 1.95 10.14
CA THR A 122 7.00 1.25 11.26
C THR A 122 7.56 1.83 12.55
N GLN A 123 6.72 1.95 13.57
CA GLN A 123 7.18 2.25 14.93
C GLN A 123 7.47 0.93 15.62
N TYR A 124 8.76 0.61 15.74
CA TYR A 124 9.19 -0.61 16.40
C TYR A 124 8.80 -0.62 17.87
N CYS A 125 8.39 -1.79 18.31
CA CYS A 125 7.99 -2.07 19.68
C CYS A 125 9.09 -2.83 20.42
N TRP A 126 9.71 -3.79 19.75
CA TRP A 126 10.72 -4.66 20.34
C TRP A 126 11.86 -4.95 19.37
N LEU A 127 13.03 -5.21 19.92
CA LEU A 127 14.18 -5.64 19.14
C LEU A 127 14.03 -7.10 18.69
N ASP A 128 13.65 -7.97 19.61
CA ASP A 128 13.61 -9.43 19.46
C ASP A 128 12.19 -9.99 19.62
N PHE A 129 11.94 -11.17 19.04
CA PHE A 129 10.63 -11.84 19.12
C PHE A 129 10.27 -12.27 20.54
N ASN A 130 11.27 -12.52 21.39
CA ASN A 130 11.07 -12.78 22.81
C ASN A 130 10.74 -11.52 23.62
N ARG A 131 10.73 -10.32 22.99
CA ARG A 131 10.40 -9.03 23.61
C ARG A 131 11.29 -8.69 24.81
N THR A 132 12.53 -9.16 24.79
CA THR A 132 13.54 -8.90 25.82
C THR A 132 13.91 -7.42 25.86
N TRP A 133 13.98 -6.77 24.68
CA TRP A 133 14.31 -5.35 24.59
C TRP A 133 13.19 -4.55 23.93
N GLU A 134 12.59 -3.65 24.70
CA GLU A 134 11.59 -2.71 24.23
C GLU A 134 12.22 -1.48 23.56
N THR A 135 11.58 -0.94 22.52
CA THR A 135 12.09 0.19 21.72
C THR A 135 11.09 1.33 21.46
N ALA A 136 9.85 1.23 21.95
CA ALA A 136 8.84 2.28 21.71
C ALA A 136 9.19 3.66 22.32
N HIS A 137 8.84 4.73 21.61
CA HIS A 137 9.18 6.12 21.99
C HIS A 137 8.59 6.58 23.33
N THR A 138 7.44 6.06 23.74
CA THR A 138 6.77 6.44 24.98
C THR A 138 6.22 5.24 25.73
N ASP A 139 5.98 5.42 27.03
CA ASP A 139 5.31 4.43 27.86
C ASP A 139 3.89 4.12 27.35
N ALA A 140 3.14 5.15 26.93
CA ALA A 140 1.82 4.96 26.34
C ALA A 140 1.89 4.13 25.05
N ARG A 141 2.90 4.36 24.21
CA ARG A 141 3.11 3.58 22.98
C ARG A 141 3.55 2.15 23.25
N GLN A 142 4.40 1.93 24.25
CA GLN A 142 4.81 0.60 24.67
C GLN A 142 3.61 -0.20 25.19
N ALA A 143 2.80 0.37 26.08
CA ALA A 143 1.58 -0.28 26.55
C ALA A 143 0.61 -0.63 25.39
N ARG A 144 0.55 0.22 24.35
CA ARG A 144 -0.20 -0.12 23.13
C ARG A 144 0.45 -1.25 22.32
N CYS A 145 1.78 -1.35 22.27
CA CYS A 145 2.48 -2.49 21.66
C CYS A 145 1.98 -3.79 22.28
N ASP A 146 2.07 -3.90 23.60
CA ASP A 146 1.72 -5.09 24.35
C ASP A 146 0.25 -5.47 24.17
N ALA A 147 -0.63 -4.46 24.12
CA ALA A 147 -2.06 -4.69 23.99
C ALA A 147 -2.53 -5.04 22.57
N ARG A 148 -1.81 -4.62 21.51
CA ARG A 148 -2.35 -4.65 20.14
C ARG A 148 -1.44 -5.24 19.06
N TYR A 149 -0.12 -5.22 19.24
CA TYR A 149 0.82 -5.44 18.13
C TYR A 149 1.73 -6.64 18.31
N THR A 150 1.55 -7.45 19.36
CA THR A 150 2.37 -8.64 19.63
C THR A 150 2.36 -9.67 18.50
N ALA A 151 1.27 -9.75 17.74
CA ALA A 151 1.17 -10.66 16.59
C ALA A 151 1.63 -10.05 15.26
N ASN A 152 2.00 -8.75 15.23
CA ASN A 152 2.47 -8.04 14.04
C ASN A 152 3.99 -8.19 13.88
N VAL A 153 4.44 -8.96 12.89
CA VAL A 153 5.86 -9.13 12.59
C VAL A 153 6.57 -7.78 12.34
N ALA A 154 5.88 -6.81 11.74
CA ALA A 154 6.49 -5.54 11.30
C ALA A 154 6.88 -4.59 12.45
N VAL A 155 6.53 -4.87 13.71
CA VAL A 155 6.97 -4.05 14.86
C VAL A 155 8.20 -4.62 15.58
N TYR A 156 8.79 -5.69 15.04
CA TYR A 156 9.97 -6.35 15.57
C TYR A 156 11.18 -6.09 14.66
N TRP A 157 12.27 -5.59 15.23
CA TRP A 157 13.51 -5.39 14.48
C TRP A 157 14.10 -6.70 13.97
N GLU A 158 14.02 -7.78 14.75
CA GLU A 158 14.54 -9.10 14.41
C GLU A 158 14.01 -9.60 13.06
N ALA A 159 12.74 -9.33 12.72
CA ALA A 159 12.18 -9.70 11.42
C ALA A 159 12.96 -9.08 10.26
N TYR A 160 13.36 -7.81 10.39
CA TYR A 160 14.19 -7.15 9.40
C TYR A 160 15.64 -7.66 9.45
N LEU A 161 16.25 -7.70 10.64
CA LEU A 161 17.66 -8.06 10.82
C LEU A 161 17.98 -9.48 10.32
N ARG A 162 17.05 -10.43 10.46
CA ARG A 162 17.20 -11.79 9.93
C ARG A 162 17.14 -11.86 8.40
N ASN A 163 16.47 -10.90 7.75
CA ASN A 163 16.18 -10.92 6.32
C ASN A 163 17.09 -9.99 5.49
N VAL A 164 18.00 -9.23 6.12
CA VAL A 164 19.01 -8.43 5.41
C VAL A 164 20.32 -9.16 5.18
N LYS A 165 21.06 -8.71 4.18
CA LYS A 165 22.49 -9.05 4.04
C LYS A 165 23.27 -8.35 5.14
N TRP A 166 23.85 -9.12 6.05
CA TRP A 166 24.46 -8.60 7.27
C TRP A 166 25.64 -7.68 6.98
N ASP A 167 26.50 -8.01 6.02
CA ASP A 167 27.65 -7.17 5.64
C ASP A 167 27.21 -5.82 5.04
N LEU A 168 26.17 -5.81 4.21
CA LEU A 168 25.58 -4.57 3.68
C LEU A 168 24.91 -3.74 4.78
N PHE A 169 24.26 -4.41 5.74
CA PHE A 169 23.68 -3.75 6.89
C PHE A 169 24.75 -3.11 7.79
N GLN A 170 25.80 -3.85 8.14
CA GLN A 170 26.88 -3.37 9.00
C GLN A 170 27.71 -2.27 8.34
N SER A 171 27.93 -2.32 7.02
CA SER A 171 28.58 -1.22 6.30
C SER A 171 27.74 0.07 6.26
N ALA A 172 26.40 -0.04 6.27
CA ALA A 172 25.50 1.11 6.25
C ALA A 172 25.22 1.71 7.63
N TYR A 173 25.05 0.86 8.65
CA TYR A 173 24.55 1.27 9.97
C TYR A 173 25.41 0.80 11.15
N GLY A 174 26.36 -0.11 10.91
CA GLY A 174 27.27 -0.64 11.92
C GLY A 174 28.55 0.18 12.06
N GLY A 175 29.57 -0.41 12.71
CA GLY A 175 30.85 0.26 12.98
C GLY A 175 30.80 1.19 14.22
N PRO A 176 31.95 1.73 14.68
CA PRO A 176 32.04 2.41 15.97
C PRO A 176 31.12 3.62 16.13
N SER A 177 30.87 4.34 15.04
CA SER A 177 29.99 5.49 14.99
C SER A 177 28.66 5.21 14.27
N GLY A 178 28.39 3.98 13.85
CA GLY A 178 27.18 3.63 13.10
C GLY A 178 25.91 3.80 13.92
N SER A 179 24.82 4.19 13.27
CA SER A 179 23.55 4.43 13.95
C SER A 179 23.00 3.17 14.64
N PHE A 180 23.09 1.99 14.04
CA PHE A 180 22.70 0.73 14.70
C PHE A 180 23.61 0.42 15.90
N THR A 181 24.93 0.60 15.74
CA THR A 181 25.89 0.31 16.82
C THR A 181 25.65 1.20 18.04
N VAL A 182 25.57 2.52 17.82
CA VAL A 182 25.42 3.51 18.88
C VAL A 182 24.09 3.36 19.60
N THR A 183 23.01 3.18 18.85
CA THR A 183 21.65 3.28 19.41
C THR A 183 21.11 1.95 19.94
N ILE A 184 21.56 0.81 19.40
CA ILE A 184 21.06 -0.53 19.72
C ILE A 184 22.18 -1.45 20.20
N ALA A 185 23.20 -1.71 19.37
CA ALA A 185 24.15 -2.80 19.66
C ALA A 185 24.91 -2.57 20.97
N ASN A 186 25.42 -1.36 21.20
CA ASN A 186 26.12 -1.00 22.44
C ASN A 186 25.26 -1.16 23.69
N ALA A 187 23.94 -1.02 23.56
CA ALA A 187 23.01 -1.17 24.66
C ALA A 187 22.78 -2.65 25.01
N ILE A 188 22.54 -3.48 24.00
CA ILE A 188 22.23 -4.90 24.22
C ILE A 188 23.48 -5.71 24.57
N LEU A 189 24.66 -5.31 24.11
CA LEU A 189 25.93 -5.96 24.45
C LEU A 189 26.29 -5.86 25.94
N LYS A 190 25.64 -4.95 26.68
CA LYS A 190 25.74 -4.89 28.15
C LYS A 190 24.94 -5.98 28.85
N ASN A 191 24.07 -6.70 28.13
CA ASN A 191 23.28 -7.82 28.61
C ASN A 191 23.93 -9.14 28.17
N GLY A 192 23.90 -10.17 29.03
CA GLY A 192 24.50 -11.48 28.76
C GLY A 192 23.93 -12.21 27.53
N THR A 193 22.73 -11.86 27.07
CA THR A 193 22.12 -12.45 25.86
C THR A 193 22.33 -11.63 24.58
N GLY A 194 22.87 -10.40 24.68
CA GLY A 194 22.97 -9.49 23.55
C GLY A 194 23.91 -9.97 22.44
N GLN A 195 25.06 -10.53 22.81
CA GLN A 195 26.00 -11.10 21.83
C GLN A 195 25.38 -12.27 21.08
N ALA A 196 24.72 -13.19 21.80
CA ALA A 196 24.05 -14.34 21.20
C ALA A 196 22.94 -13.90 20.22
N PHE A 197 22.20 -12.84 20.53
CA PHE A 197 21.21 -12.27 19.61
C PHE A 197 21.87 -11.73 18.32
N LEU A 198 22.96 -10.97 18.44
CA LEU A 198 23.68 -10.44 17.26
C LEU A 198 24.28 -11.57 16.41
N ASP A 199 24.87 -12.59 17.03
CA ASP A 199 25.39 -13.77 16.33
C ASP A 199 24.26 -14.52 15.61
N HIS A 200 23.08 -14.62 16.26
CA HIS A 200 21.91 -15.27 15.68
C HIS A 200 21.37 -14.55 14.43
N VAL A 201 21.13 -13.24 14.50
CA VAL A 201 20.59 -12.48 13.35
C VAL A 201 21.62 -12.34 12.23
N SER A 202 22.90 -12.21 12.57
CA SER A 202 23.98 -12.11 11.58
C SER A 202 24.17 -13.42 10.80
N ALA A 203 24.06 -14.57 11.46
CA ALA A 203 24.14 -15.89 10.81
C ALA A 203 23.02 -16.12 9.79
N CYS A 204 21.85 -15.49 9.96
CA CYS A 204 20.73 -15.61 9.02
C CYS A 204 21.05 -15.01 7.65
N ASN A 205 21.74 -13.85 7.62
CA ASN A 205 22.25 -13.17 6.42
C ASN A 205 21.26 -13.08 5.22
N GLY A 206 19.95 -13.01 5.51
CA GLY A 206 18.89 -13.03 4.51
C GLY A 206 18.87 -14.29 3.62
N ASN A 207 19.44 -15.40 4.08
CA ASN A 207 19.57 -16.66 3.34
C ASN A 207 18.66 -17.78 3.86
N VAL A 208 18.01 -17.59 5.01
CA VAL A 208 17.08 -18.59 5.58
C VAL A 208 15.98 -18.91 4.57
N PRO A 209 15.65 -20.17 4.29
CA PRO A 209 14.53 -20.52 3.41
C PRO A 209 13.22 -19.83 3.84
N VAL A 210 12.40 -19.40 2.87
CA VAL A 210 11.14 -18.67 3.16
C VAL A 210 10.22 -19.49 4.06
N ALA A 211 10.15 -20.81 3.84
CA ALA A 211 9.34 -21.72 4.65
C ALA A 211 9.82 -21.78 6.11
N ASP A 212 11.14 -21.82 6.34
CA ASP A 212 11.73 -21.89 7.68
C ASP A 212 11.56 -20.57 8.43
N GLU A 213 11.70 -19.44 7.73
CA GLU A 213 11.47 -18.12 8.32
C GLU A 213 10.00 -17.93 8.72
N LEU A 214 9.08 -18.40 7.88
CA LEU A 214 7.65 -18.41 8.21
C LEU A 214 7.34 -19.33 9.39
N ALA A 215 7.93 -20.52 9.44
CA ALA A 215 7.80 -21.43 10.58
C ALA A 215 8.32 -20.79 11.88
N TYR A 216 9.41 -20.03 11.80
CA TYR A 216 9.97 -19.29 12.92
C TYR A 216 9.07 -18.14 13.38
N TRP A 217 8.49 -17.36 12.46
CA TRP A 217 7.54 -16.29 12.81
C TRP A 217 6.29 -16.85 13.48
N THR A 218 5.72 -17.92 12.90
CA THR A 218 4.50 -18.54 13.41
C THR A 218 4.70 -19.24 14.75
N SER A 219 5.85 -19.88 14.99
CA SER A 219 6.16 -20.48 16.30
C SER A 219 6.32 -19.44 17.42
N ASN A 220 6.64 -18.19 17.08
CA ASN A 220 6.65 -17.04 17.98
C ASN A 220 5.29 -16.32 18.09
N GLY A 221 4.21 -16.88 17.54
CA GLY A 221 2.87 -16.31 17.62
C GLY A 221 2.64 -15.09 16.72
N LEU A 222 3.51 -14.85 15.75
CA LEU A 222 3.37 -13.77 14.79
C LEU A 222 2.51 -14.22 13.62
N THR A 223 1.42 -13.49 13.32
CA THR A 223 0.36 -13.94 12.41
C THR A 223 0.11 -13.02 11.22
N TYR A 224 0.66 -11.80 11.24
CA TYR A 224 0.55 -10.87 10.12
C TYR A 224 1.75 -9.91 10.08
N PHE A 225 2.00 -9.33 8.92
CA PHE A 225 2.99 -8.29 8.72
C PHE A 225 2.28 -7.03 8.23
N GLN A 226 2.31 -5.95 9.01
CA GLN A 226 1.68 -4.69 8.65
C GLN A 226 2.54 -3.50 9.07
N THR A 227 3.06 -2.78 8.08
CA THR A 227 3.75 -1.50 8.27
C THR A 227 2.75 -0.35 8.45
N GLN A 228 3.25 0.78 8.94
CA GLN A 228 2.45 1.98 9.13
C GLN A 228 2.32 2.76 7.82
N TYR A 229 1.18 3.43 7.69
CA TYR A 229 0.95 4.34 6.59
C TYR A 229 1.94 5.51 6.65
N GLN A 230 2.40 5.92 5.49
CA GLN A 230 3.26 7.08 5.29
C GLN A 230 2.98 7.68 3.91
N ASN A 231 3.32 8.95 3.75
CA ASN A 231 3.28 9.66 2.47
C ASN A 231 4.59 10.40 2.17
N PHE A 232 5.71 9.98 2.75
CA PHE A 232 7.04 10.35 2.29
C PHE A 232 7.34 9.76 0.92
N TYR A 233 7.06 8.48 0.71
CA TYR A 233 7.16 7.82 -0.59
C TYR A 233 5.79 7.59 -1.21
N ASP A 234 5.66 7.94 -2.49
CA ASP A 234 4.56 7.44 -3.30
C ASP A 234 4.80 5.97 -3.67
N VAL A 235 3.78 5.14 -3.45
CA VAL A 235 3.86 3.70 -3.68
C VAL A 235 3.75 3.43 -5.18
N GLY A 236 4.80 2.85 -5.74
CA GLY A 236 4.80 2.39 -7.14
C GLY A 236 3.97 1.12 -7.34
N ILE A 237 3.52 0.89 -8.56
CA ILE A 237 2.84 -0.34 -8.96
C ILE A 237 3.07 -0.63 -10.45
N VAL A 238 3.18 -1.90 -10.79
CA VAL A 238 3.17 -2.39 -12.17
C VAL A 238 2.19 -3.55 -12.20
N ASP A 239 1.05 -3.35 -12.84
CA ASP A 239 0.09 -4.43 -13.07
C ASP A 239 0.18 -4.87 -14.52
N THR A 240 0.29 -6.16 -14.73
CA THR A 240 0.31 -6.80 -16.05
C THR A 240 -0.79 -7.86 -16.11
N VAL A 241 -1.23 -8.16 -17.33
CA VAL A 241 -2.11 -9.30 -17.63
C VAL A 241 -1.47 -10.12 -18.73
N GLU A 242 -1.56 -11.45 -18.64
CA GLU A 242 -1.14 -12.34 -19.70
C GLU A 242 -2.35 -12.65 -20.60
N VAL A 243 -2.24 -12.31 -21.88
CA VAL A 243 -3.24 -12.63 -22.90
C VAL A 243 -2.77 -13.87 -23.66
N VAL A 244 -3.53 -14.96 -23.55
CA VAL A 244 -3.24 -16.22 -24.23
C VAL A 244 -4.15 -16.37 -25.44
N THR A 245 -3.57 -16.48 -26.62
CA THR A 245 -4.30 -16.70 -27.88
C THR A 245 -4.83 -18.13 -27.98
N ALA A 246 -5.76 -18.38 -28.90
CA ALA A 246 -6.29 -19.72 -29.17
C ALA A 246 -5.20 -20.73 -29.63
N LEU A 247 -4.04 -20.25 -30.08
CA LEU A 247 -2.89 -21.08 -30.45
C LEU A 247 -1.94 -21.36 -29.28
N GLY A 248 -2.28 -20.93 -28.06
CA GLY A 248 -1.45 -21.09 -26.86
C GLY A 248 -0.30 -20.09 -26.76
N GLN A 249 -0.21 -19.10 -27.66
CA GLN A 249 0.77 -18.03 -27.54
C GLN A 249 0.35 -17.05 -26.46
N ALA A 250 1.20 -16.87 -25.45
CA ALA A 250 1.04 -15.90 -24.38
C ALA A 250 1.74 -14.57 -24.71
N GLN A 251 1.09 -13.46 -24.41
CA GLN A 251 1.64 -12.12 -24.50
C GLN A 251 1.32 -11.33 -23.22
N GLU A 252 2.35 -10.75 -22.61
CA GLU A 252 2.16 -9.85 -21.47
C GLU A 252 1.72 -8.46 -21.94
N LEU A 253 0.69 -7.94 -21.29
CA LEU A 253 0.16 -6.59 -21.48
C LEU A 253 0.24 -5.81 -20.17
N THR A 254 0.89 -4.65 -20.20
CA THR A 254 0.93 -3.76 -19.03
C THR A 254 -0.39 -2.97 -18.92
N LEU A 255 -1.09 -3.12 -17.79
CA LEU A 255 -2.35 -2.42 -17.50
C LEU A 255 -2.11 -1.01 -16.97
N LYS A 256 -1.13 -0.86 -16.07
CA LYS A 256 -0.76 0.43 -15.48
C LYS A 256 0.62 0.35 -14.86
N ARG A 257 1.29 1.50 -14.84
CA ARG A 257 2.61 1.67 -14.25
C ARG A 257 2.67 3.00 -13.52
N ALA A 258 2.86 2.95 -12.21
CA ALA A 258 3.21 4.10 -11.39
C ALA A 258 4.61 3.86 -10.80
N LYS A 259 5.50 4.84 -10.93
CA LYS A 259 6.83 4.77 -10.32
C LYS A 259 6.75 5.21 -8.86
N THR A 260 7.59 4.61 -8.04
CA THR A 260 7.86 5.13 -6.69
C THR A 260 8.72 6.38 -6.77
N PHE A 261 8.45 7.39 -5.93
CA PHE A 261 9.30 8.57 -5.78
C PHE A 261 9.15 9.17 -4.38
N SER A 262 10.17 9.89 -3.93
CA SER A 262 10.12 10.67 -2.69
C SER A 262 9.31 11.94 -2.90
N ARG A 263 8.44 12.27 -1.95
CA ARG A 263 7.67 13.52 -1.91
C ARG A 263 8.45 14.63 -1.19
N ASP A 264 9.59 14.31 -0.59
CA ASP A 264 10.47 15.25 0.11
C ASP A 264 9.69 16.20 1.04
N SER A 265 9.65 17.50 0.74
CA SER A 265 8.92 18.52 1.50
C SER A 265 7.40 18.35 1.51
N GLY A 266 6.85 17.49 0.65
CA GLY A 266 5.44 17.10 0.65
C GLY A 266 5.04 16.10 1.74
N TRP A 267 5.98 15.66 2.58
CA TRP A 267 5.74 14.68 3.64
C TRP A 267 4.95 15.26 4.82
N THR A 268 3.66 14.94 4.88
CA THR A 268 2.78 15.45 5.96
C THR A 268 2.60 14.45 7.10
N THR A 269 2.73 13.15 6.81
CA THR A 269 2.64 12.07 7.81
C THR A 269 3.80 12.06 8.82
N ILE A 270 4.84 12.85 8.58
CA ILE A 270 5.99 13.04 9.48
C ILE A 270 5.55 13.39 10.90
N ASN A 271 4.46 14.16 11.01
CA ASN A 271 3.86 14.57 12.29
C ASN A 271 3.37 13.38 13.12
N MET A 272 2.90 12.31 12.48
CA MET A 272 2.36 11.14 13.20
C MET A 272 3.46 10.15 13.56
N ASN A 273 4.32 9.89 12.57
CA ASN A 273 5.49 9.03 12.66
C ASN A 273 6.53 9.51 11.64
N TRP A 274 7.66 10.02 12.12
CA TRP A 274 8.76 10.44 11.25
C TRP A 274 9.68 9.30 10.81
N GLY A 275 9.32 8.04 11.06
CA GLY A 275 10.10 6.88 10.64
C GLY A 275 11.39 6.66 11.43
N VAL A 276 11.79 5.39 11.47
CA VAL A 276 12.94 4.92 12.25
C VAL A 276 14.26 5.54 11.82
N GLY A 277 14.35 6.04 10.59
CA GLY A 277 15.54 6.71 10.10
C GLY A 277 15.88 7.97 10.88
N ASN A 278 14.87 8.78 11.20
CA ASN A 278 15.06 9.98 12.00
C ASN A 278 15.38 9.63 13.47
N ASP A 279 14.75 8.58 14.01
CA ASP A 279 15.04 8.09 15.36
C ASP A 279 16.51 7.69 15.52
N LEU A 280 17.00 6.88 14.57
CA LEU A 280 18.38 6.42 14.55
C LEU A 280 19.38 7.56 14.33
N TYR A 281 19.09 8.48 13.41
CA TYR A 281 19.95 9.62 13.12
C TYR A 281 20.10 10.55 14.33
N LEU A 282 18.98 10.94 14.96
CA LEU A 282 19.02 11.81 16.14
C LEU A 282 19.64 11.10 17.34
N SER A 283 19.27 9.85 17.59
CA SER A 283 19.82 9.09 18.71
C SER A 283 21.33 8.87 18.54
N GLN A 284 21.80 8.62 17.32
CA GLN A 284 23.23 8.53 17.00
C GLN A 284 23.94 9.87 17.26
N ALA A 285 23.39 10.99 16.79
CA ALA A 285 24.00 12.31 16.92
C ALA A 285 24.21 12.73 18.39
N PHE A 286 23.30 12.32 19.28
CA PHE A 286 23.36 12.64 20.71
C PHE A 286 23.87 11.48 21.59
N GLY A 287 24.21 10.32 21.01
CA GLY A 287 24.68 9.15 21.75
C GLY A 287 23.62 8.46 22.62
N TYR A 288 22.34 8.64 22.30
CA TYR A 288 21.23 8.01 23.00
C TYR A 288 20.96 6.59 22.49
N SER A 289 20.50 5.72 23.38
CA SER A 289 20.01 4.40 23.00
C SER A 289 18.50 4.42 22.81
N ILE A 290 17.99 3.71 21.80
CA ILE A 290 16.55 3.48 21.64
C ILE A 290 16.04 2.31 22.51
N ILE A 291 16.95 1.50 23.07
CA ILE A 291 16.59 0.44 24.02
C ILE A 291 16.12 1.09 25.31
N ARG A 292 14.84 0.91 25.65
CA ARG A 292 14.17 1.63 26.74
C ARG A 292 14.77 1.34 28.12
N SER A 293 15.30 0.14 28.33
CA SER A 293 15.95 -0.23 29.59
C SER A 293 17.37 0.35 29.74
N ASN A 294 17.94 0.95 28.70
CA ASN A 294 19.28 1.53 28.76
C ASN A 294 19.25 2.90 29.46
N PRO A 295 20.16 3.18 30.42
CA PRO A 295 20.23 4.48 31.10
C PRO A 295 20.44 5.70 30.19
N THR A 296 20.99 5.53 28.98
CA THR A 296 21.17 6.64 28.01
C THR A 296 19.95 6.88 27.12
N ASN A 297 18.83 6.18 27.35
CA ASN A 297 17.59 6.41 26.62
C ASN A 297 16.97 7.76 26.99
N VAL A 298 16.41 8.44 25.99
CA VAL A 298 15.82 9.79 26.12
C VAL A 298 14.71 9.88 27.19
N ARG A 299 14.06 8.77 27.54
CA ARG A 299 13.04 8.72 28.60
C ARG A 299 13.55 9.14 29.98
N TYR A 300 14.85 9.04 30.22
CA TYR A 300 15.48 9.37 31.51
C TYR A 300 16.00 10.81 31.57
N LEU A 301 15.86 11.57 30.47
CA LEU A 301 16.25 12.96 30.41
C LEU A 301 15.13 13.87 30.92
N ALA A 302 15.51 15.01 31.50
CA ALA A 302 14.54 16.05 31.84
C ALA A 302 13.93 16.65 30.56
N LEU A 303 12.71 17.19 30.67
CA LEU A 303 12.12 17.99 29.60
C LEU A 303 12.95 19.26 29.38
N CYS A 304 13.16 19.61 28.12
CA CYS A 304 13.85 20.86 27.79
C CYS A 304 13.00 22.06 28.20
N THR A 305 13.55 22.93 29.05
CA THR A 305 12.91 24.21 29.43
C THR A 305 13.54 25.42 28.76
N ASP A 306 14.75 25.27 28.22
CA ASP A 306 15.52 26.35 27.57
C ASP A 306 16.39 25.78 26.42
N PRO A 307 16.61 26.53 25.31
CA PRO A 307 17.47 26.12 24.21
C PRO A 307 18.90 25.72 24.60
N VAL A 308 19.48 26.30 25.66
CA VAL A 308 20.83 25.97 26.14
C VAL A 308 20.91 24.53 26.64
N MET A 309 19.83 23.99 27.21
CA MET A 309 19.80 22.59 27.65
C MET A 309 19.86 21.61 26.48
N ILE A 310 19.24 21.97 25.34
CA ILE A 310 19.30 21.19 24.10
C ILE A 310 20.74 21.20 23.57
N ALA A 311 21.35 22.39 23.48
CA ALA A 311 22.70 22.57 22.95
C ALA A 311 23.76 21.78 23.75
N ASN A 312 23.58 21.70 25.07
CA ASN A 312 24.50 20.98 25.96
C ASN A 312 24.16 19.49 26.14
N GLY A 313 23.12 18.97 25.48
CA GLY A 313 22.72 17.55 25.55
C GLY A 313 22.10 17.13 26.88
N ASN A 314 21.71 18.09 27.73
CA ASN A 314 21.14 17.84 29.06
C ASN A 314 19.65 17.46 29.03
N CYS A 315 19.01 17.59 27.87
CA CYS A 315 17.62 17.22 27.63
C CYS A 315 17.42 16.81 26.16
N ALA A 316 16.38 16.03 25.90
CA ALA A 316 15.92 15.77 24.54
C ALA A 316 14.69 16.65 24.25
N PRO A 317 14.70 17.44 23.16
CA PRO A 317 13.54 18.24 22.80
C PRO A 317 12.36 17.33 22.43
N THR A 318 11.16 17.73 22.85
CA THR A 318 9.93 17.09 22.39
C THR A 318 9.71 17.37 20.91
N TYR A 319 8.90 16.53 20.25
CA TYR A 319 8.55 16.76 18.84
C TYR A 319 7.93 18.14 18.61
N ASP A 320 7.06 18.57 19.52
CA ASP A 320 6.46 19.91 19.48
C ASP A 320 7.50 21.02 19.51
N GLN A 321 8.54 20.89 20.33
CA GLN A 321 9.62 21.86 20.41
C GLN A 321 10.44 21.91 19.12
N ILE A 322 10.69 20.76 18.50
CA ILE A 322 11.42 20.66 17.22
C ILE A 322 10.65 21.41 16.12
N TYR A 323 9.33 21.28 16.07
CA TYR A 323 8.50 21.88 15.03
C TYR A 323 7.83 23.21 15.43
N GLY A 324 8.13 23.73 16.62
CA GLY A 324 7.56 24.98 17.13
C GLY A 324 6.04 24.92 17.39
N TYR A 325 5.51 23.73 17.66
CA TYR A 325 4.11 23.55 18.03
C TYR A 325 3.88 24.01 19.46
N THR A 326 2.76 24.68 19.67
CA THR A 326 2.43 25.27 20.98
C THR A 326 0.99 24.97 21.35
N HIS A 327 0.71 24.97 22.65
CA HIS A 327 -0.66 24.83 23.18
C HIS A 327 -1.63 25.93 22.70
N ARG A 328 -1.11 27.01 22.10
CA ARG A 328 -1.93 28.08 21.49
C ARG A 328 -2.50 27.68 20.14
N MET A 329 -2.01 26.60 19.53
CA MET A 329 -2.54 26.06 18.27
C MET A 329 -3.69 25.08 18.58
N PRO A 330 -4.95 25.40 18.24
CA PRO A 330 -6.09 24.56 18.60
C PRO A 330 -6.00 23.12 18.07
N LEU A 331 -5.48 22.94 16.84
CA LEU A 331 -5.30 21.62 16.23
C LEU A 331 -4.26 20.75 16.95
N VAL A 332 -3.20 21.35 17.50
CA VAL A 332 -2.21 20.64 18.32
C VAL A 332 -2.87 20.14 19.60
N ASN A 333 -3.63 21.01 20.29
CA ASN A 333 -4.28 20.65 21.55
C ASN A 333 -5.33 19.54 21.36
N ILE A 334 -6.19 19.64 20.34
CA ILE A 334 -7.18 18.58 20.08
C ILE A 334 -6.53 17.28 19.64
N THR A 335 -5.43 17.33 18.87
CA THR A 335 -4.68 16.14 18.47
C THR A 335 -4.10 15.43 19.69
N HIS A 336 -3.46 16.16 20.61
CA HIS A 336 -2.95 15.58 21.84
C HIS A 336 -4.05 14.99 22.72
N ALA A 337 -5.19 15.66 22.82
CA ALA A 337 -6.31 15.22 23.62
C ALA A 337 -7.01 13.97 23.05
N THR A 338 -6.97 13.74 21.73
CA THR A 338 -7.77 12.70 21.06
C THR A 338 -6.93 11.56 20.47
N LEU A 339 -5.80 11.87 19.84
CA LEU A 339 -4.93 10.90 19.16
C LEU A 339 -3.66 10.60 19.97
N GLY A 340 -3.18 11.58 20.74
CA GLY A 340 -1.95 11.51 21.51
C GLY A 340 -0.88 12.47 20.98
N GLN A 341 0.31 12.42 21.57
CA GLN A 341 1.43 13.28 21.18
C GLN A 341 1.88 13.00 19.74
N TYR A 342 2.31 14.05 19.04
CA TYR A 342 2.96 13.90 17.75
C TYR A 342 4.20 12.99 17.84
N ASN A 343 4.52 12.35 16.71
CA ASN A 343 5.54 11.31 16.57
C ASN A 343 5.35 10.05 17.44
N SER A 344 4.13 9.84 17.93
CA SER A 344 3.73 8.61 18.61
C SER A 344 2.31 8.18 18.23
N ILE A 345 1.86 8.58 17.03
CA ILE A 345 0.53 8.27 16.49
C ILE A 345 0.69 7.17 15.44
N ASP A 346 -0.01 6.06 15.64
CA ASP A 346 0.05 4.92 14.74
C ASP A 346 -0.96 5.09 13.60
N MET A 347 -0.49 5.10 12.36
CA MET A 347 -1.35 5.16 11.19
C MET A 347 -1.36 3.82 10.45
N PHE A 348 -2.54 3.30 10.17
CA PHE A 348 -2.70 2.05 9.43
C PHE A 348 -3.80 2.19 8.37
N VAL A 349 -3.49 1.79 7.13
CA VAL A 349 -4.53 1.65 6.11
C VAL A 349 -5.37 0.42 6.43
N GLN A 350 -6.68 0.61 6.51
CA GLN A 350 -7.63 -0.49 6.68
C GLN A 350 -8.17 -0.97 5.34
N SER A 351 -8.33 -2.28 5.22
CA SER A 351 -8.96 -2.88 4.04
C SER A 351 -10.41 -2.45 3.94
N VAL A 352 -10.89 -2.23 2.71
CA VAL A 352 -12.32 -1.96 2.49
C VAL A 352 -13.13 -3.15 2.98
N PRO A 353 -14.15 -2.97 3.85
CA PRO A 353 -14.96 -4.07 4.33
C PRO A 353 -15.59 -4.87 3.18
N ARG A 354 -15.49 -6.20 3.23
CA ARG A 354 -16.02 -7.09 2.16
C ARG A 354 -17.50 -6.85 1.87
N HIS A 355 -18.30 -6.53 2.89
CA HIS A 355 -19.72 -6.20 2.74
C HIS A 355 -19.94 -4.92 1.94
N LEU A 356 -19.10 -3.89 2.13
CA LEU A 356 -19.18 -2.65 1.36
C LEU A 356 -18.76 -2.89 -0.09
N VAL A 357 -17.68 -3.65 -0.31
CA VAL A 357 -17.28 -4.07 -1.66
C VAL A 357 -18.43 -4.79 -2.35
N LYS A 358 -19.03 -5.80 -1.70
CA LYS A 358 -20.16 -6.55 -2.24
C LYS A 358 -21.36 -5.66 -2.55
N PHE A 359 -21.71 -4.74 -1.66
CA PHE A 359 -22.82 -3.80 -1.88
C PHE A 359 -22.57 -2.94 -3.12
N VAL A 360 -21.41 -2.27 -3.18
CA VAL A 360 -21.05 -1.38 -4.29
C VAL A 360 -20.98 -2.14 -5.61
N THR A 361 -20.35 -3.32 -5.64
CA THR A 361 -20.26 -4.13 -6.87
C THR A 361 -21.62 -4.64 -7.31
N THR A 362 -22.50 -5.03 -6.39
CA THR A 362 -23.86 -5.47 -6.71
C THR A 362 -24.69 -4.33 -7.29
N VAL A 363 -24.68 -3.16 -6.63
CA VAL A 363 -25.41 -1.98 -7.11
C VAL A 363 -24.88 -1.54 -8.48
N ARG A 364 -23.55 -1.48 -8.65
CA ARG A 364 -22.94 -1.12 -9.94
C ARG A 364 -23.31 -2.12 -11.03
N SER A 365 -23.20 -3.41 -10.76
CA SER A 365 -23.57 -4.47 -11.71
C SER A 365 -25.03 -4.36 -12.12
N LEU A 366 -25.94 -4.14 -11.16
CA LEU A 366 -27.36 -3.97 -11.43
C LEU A 366 -27.62 -2.71 -12.29
N VAL A 367 -27.10 -1.55 -11.87
CA VAL A 367 -27.31 -0.27 -12.57
C VAL A 367 -26.78 -0.34 -14.00
N VAL A 368 -25.56 -0.83 -14.20
CA VAL A 368 -24.96 -0.96 -15.54
C VAL A 368 -25.77 -1.94 -16.41
N SER A 369 -26.13 -3.10 -15.86
CA SER A 369 -26.90 -4.10 -16.62
C SER A 369 -28.28 -3.56 -17.00
N GLN A 370 -28.98 -2.89 -16.09
CA GLN A 370 -30.31 -2.30 -16.35
C GLN A 370 -30.22 -1.15 -17.36
N THR A 371 -29.16 -0.35 -17.29
CA THR A 371 -28.91 0.73 -18.26
C THR A 371 -28.74 0.20 -19.69
N LEU A 372 -28.17 -0.99 -19.86
CA LEU A 372 -28.02 -1.60 -21.18
C LEU A 372 -29.25 -2.36 -21.67
N LEU A 373 -29.97 -3.01 -20.76
CA LEU A 373 -31.04 -3.95 -21.12
C LEU A 373 -32.44 -3.31 -21.11
N VAL A 374 -32.61 -2.17 -20.44
CA VAL A 374 -33.93 -1.55 -20.22
C VAL A 374 -33.92 -0.07 -20.62
N GLU A 375 -34.58 0.23 -21.75
CA GLU A 375 -34.64 1.59 -22.32
C GLU A 375 -35.21 2.63 -21.34
N SER A 376 -36.27 2.30 -20.60
CA SER A 376 -36.84 3.25 -19.62
C SER A 376 -35.88 3.57 -18.48
N PHE A 377 -35.03 2.61 -18.08
CA PHE A 377 -33.99 2.83 -17.08
C PHE A 377 -32.86 3.68 -17.63
N TYR A 378 -32.43 3.42 -18.88
CA TYR A 378 -31.47 4.27 -19.58
C TYR A 378 -31.94 5.73 -19.63
N GLN A 379 -33.18 5.98 -20.08
CA GLN A 379 -33.76 7.33 -20.13
C GLN A 379 -33.87 7.97 -18.75
N ALA A 380 -34.20 7.21 -17.70
CA ALA A 380 -34.22 7.74 -16.35
C ALA A 380 -32.82 8.15 -15.87
N MET A 381 -31.79 7.34 -16.18
CA MET A 381 -30.40 7.62 -15.81
C MET A 381 -29.83 8.84 -16.54
N THR A 382 -30.11 9.01 -17.83
CA THR A 382 -29.64 10.16 -18.62
C THR A 382 -30.30 11.48 -18.19
N ASN A 383 -31.49 11.41 -17.58
CA ASN A 383 -32.19 12.56 -17.02
C ASN A 383 -31.67 13.01 -15.64
N ILE A 384 -30.77 12.26 -14.99
CA ILE A 384 -30.17 12.66 -13.71
C ILE A 384 -29.26 13.87 -13.94
N GLN A 385 -29.70 15.04 -13.44
CA GLN A 385 -28.86 16.24 -13.41
C GLN A 385 -27.78 16.08 -12.36
N THR A 386 -26.57 15.74 -12.79
CA THR A 386 -25.40 15.73 -11.91
C THR A 386 -24.94 17.17 -11.68
N PRO A 387 -25.00 17.71 -10.46
CA PRO A 387 -24.48 19.05 -10.21
C PRO A 387 -22.96 19.08 -10.49
N THR A 388 -22.48 20.18 -11.04
CA THR A 388 -21.05 20.40 -11.33
C THR A 388 -20.19 20.45 -10.06
N LEU A 389 -20.80 20.76 -8.90
CA LEU A 389 -20.15 20.77 -7.59
C LEU A 389 -21.15 20.31 -6.52
N LEU A 390 -20.73 19.39 -5.64
CA LEU A 390 -21.53 18.91 -4.52
C LEU A 390 -20.69 18.97 -3.24
N ASP A 391 -20.81 20.08 -2.50
CA ASP A 391 -20.12 20.30 -1.22
C ASP A 391 -21.13 20.47 -0.06
N PRO A 392 -21.80 19.40 0.39
CA PRO A 392 -22.76 19.48 1.47
C PRO A 392 -22.05 19.76 2.80
N ALA A 393 -22.45 20.83 3.49
CA ALA A 393 -22.02 21.12 4.85
C ALA A 393 -23.20 20.95 5.83
N PRO A 394 -22.97 20.44 7.05
CA PRO A 394 -24.00 20.40 8.08
C PRO A 394 -24.58 21.80 8.33
N VAL A 395 -25.91 21.92 8.40
CA VAL A 395 -26.60 23.21 8.60
C VAL A 395 -26.09 23.94 9.84
N ALA A 396 -25.77 23.19 10.91
CA ALA A 396 -25.22 23.75 12.15
C ALA A 396 -23.89 24.51 11.94
N TRP A 397 -23.11 24.15 10.92
CA TRP A 397 -21.84 24.81 10.59
C TRP A 397 -22.09 26.10 9.81
N THR A 398 -23.10 26.12 8.93
CA THR A 398 -23.38 27.30 8.08
C THR A 398 -24.30 28.32 8.76
N SER A 399 -25.09 27.91 9.76
CA SER A 399 -26.04 28.79 10.45
C SER A 399 -25.41 29.75 11.46
N ASN A 400 -24.20 29.47 11.97
CA ASN A 400 -23.54 30.30 12.96
C ASN A 400 -22.35 31.07 12.35
N PRO A 401 -22.48 32.39 12.13
CA PRO A 401 -21.44 33.20 11.48
C PRO A 401 -20.19 33.41 12.34
N ASN A 402 -20.23 33.05 13.63
CA ASN A 402 -19.10 33.18 14.55
C ASN A 402 -18.17 31.96 14.57
N LEU A 403 -18.48 30.92 13.79
CA LEU A 403 -17.62 29.75 13.67
C LEU A 403 -16.43 30.04 12.76
N LEU A 404 -15.26 29.60 13.21
CA LEU A 404 -14.06 29.55 12.38
C LEU A 404 -13.69 28.09 12.12
N PHE A 405 -13.36 27.79 10.88
CA PHE A 405 -13.06 26.45 10.39
C PHE A 405 -11.56 26.31 10.15
N MET A 406 -10.97 25.26 10.70
CA MET A 406 -9.53 24.97 10.58
C MET A 406 -9.28 23.66 9.82
N GLY A 407 -10.31 23.03 9.26
CA GLY A 407 -10.27 21.66 8.75
C GLY A 407 -10.13 20.63 9.88
N GLY A 408 -9.89 19.37 9.49
CA GLY A 408 -9.77 18.25 10.43
C GLY A 408 -8.54 17.37 10.19
N ASP A 409 -7.56 17.84 9.42
CA ASP A 409 -6.36 17.07 9.10
C ASP A 409 -5.27 17.32 10.17
N PRO A 410 -4.99 16.35 11.06
CA PRO A 410 -4.01 16.53 12.13
C PRO A 410 -2.57 16.57 11.59
N THR A 411 -2.35 16.29 10.30
CA THR A 411 -1.04 16.48 9.63
C THR A 411 -0.75 17.93 9.27
N CYS A 412 -1.73 18.83 9.44
CA CYS A 412 -1.62 20.27 9.17
C CYS A 412 -1.83 21.13 10.44
N PRO A 413 -0.97 20.99 11.48
CA PRO A 413 -1.19 21.62 12.80
C PRO A 413 -1.22 23.16 12.77
N SER A 414 -0.58 23.78 11.78
CA SER A 414 -0.41 25.23 11.64
C SER A 414 -1.51 25.92 10.81
N ARG A 415 -2.62 25.23 10.49
CA ARG A 415 -3.71 25.83 9.72
C ARG A 415 -4.25 27.08 10.41
N THR A 416 -4.53 28.10 9.59
CA THR A 416 -5.17 29.33 10.04
C THR A 416 -6.69 29.19 9.95
N PRO A 417 -7.44 29.69 10.95
CA PRO A 417 -8.90 29.63 10.92
C PRO A 417 -9.49 30.42 9.73
N ARG A 418 -10.53 29.86 9.11
CA ARG A 418 -11.27 30.44 7.97
C ARG A 418 -12.73 30.68 8.32
N LEU A 419 -13.37 31.61 7.62
CA LEU A 419 -14.79 31.95 7.77
C LEU A 419 -15.75 31.02 7.01
N PHE A 420 -15.20 30.02 6.29
CA PHE A 420 -15.97 29.08 5.49
C PHE A 420 -15.49 27.66 5.74
N VAL A 421 -16.40 26.69 5.57
CA VAL A 421 -16.10 25.26 5.69
C VAL A 421 -15.09 24.88 4.61
N GLN A 422 -13.96 24.30 5.04
CA GLN A 422 -12.84 23.93 4.17
C GLN A 422 -12.90 22.50 3.67
#